data_AF-A0A091LU70-F1
#
_entry.id   AF-A0A091LU70-F1
#
_cell.length_a   1.000
_cell.length_b   1.000
_cell.length_c   1.000
_cell.angle_alpha   90.00
_cell.angle_beta   90.00
_cell.angle_gamma   90.00
#
_symmetry.space_group_name_H-M   'P 1'
#
loop_
_entity.id
_entity.type
_entity.pdbx_description
1 polymer ?
#
loop_
_entity_poly.entity_id
_entity_poly.type
_entity_poly.pdbx_seq_one_letter_code
_entity_poly.pdbx_strand_id
1 'polypeptide(L)'
;FPLQDPKWDGNRSAHMEKLQGYQEWISKGMERAIPKTINWSALYAVKQGPSESPSEFLDRLRDVMRHGTPLDPGSEVGIQQLVCLFLRQSTGDIRRKLQKLRPTEGRNLEVLLDEAWRVFSNRE
;
A
#
# COMPACT_ATOMS: atom_id res chain seq x y z
N PHE A 1 -1.06 13.58 -28.24
CA PHE A 1 -0.87 12.35 -29.05
C PHE A 1 -1.91 12.30 -30.14
N PRO A 2 -1.60 11.70 -31.32
CA PRO A 2 -2.48 11.81 -32.48
C PRO A 2 -3.77 11.02 -32.24
N LEU A 3 -4.90 11.64 -32.57
CA LEU A 3 -6.25 11.04 -32.47
C LEU A 3 -6.66 10.33 -33.77
N GLN A 4 -5.81 10.41 -34.80
CA GLN A 4 -6.00 9.83 -36.13
C GLN A 4 -4.71 9.08 -36.51
N ASP A 5 -4.80 8.20 -37.50
CA ASP A 5 -3.65 7.42 -37.98
C ASP A 5 -2.50 8.35 -38.45
N PRO A 6 -1.34 8.36 -37.75
CA PRO A 6 -0.23 9.22 -38.08
C PRO A 6 0.61 8.70 -39.26
N LYS A 7 0.32 7.50 -39.81
CA LYS A 7 1.08 6.85 -40.90
C LYS A 7 2.59 6.74 -40.62
N TRP A 8 2.96 6.47 -39.37
CA TRP A 8 4.35 6.24 -39.01
C TRP A 8 4.87 4.95 -39.65
N ASP A 9 6.12 4.98 -40.07
CA ASP A 9 6.80 3.89 -40.79
C ASP A 9 7.90 3.36 -39.88
N GLY A 10 7.74 2.11 -39.41
CA GLY A 10 8.69 1.48 -38.48
C GLY A 10 10.10 1.28 -39.06
N ASN A 11 10.28 1.43 -40.38
CA ASN A 11 11.59 1.33 -41.02
C ASN A 11 12.34 2.66 -41.03
N ARG A 12 11.71 3.77 -40.61
CA ARG A 12 12.35 5.09 -40.52
C ARG A 12 12.71 5.40 -39.07
N SER A 13 13.99 5.65 -38.81
CA SER A 13 14.51 5.99 -37.48
C SER A 13 13.75 7.15 -36.80
N ALA A 14 13.47 8.22 -37.54
CA ALA A 14 12.71 9.37 -37.04
C ALA A 14 11.23 9.07 -36.70
N HIS A 15 10.65 8.02 -37.29
CA HIS A 15 9.29 7.57 -36.99
C HIS A 15 9.28 6.58 -35.82
N MET A 16 10.34 5.78 -35.68
CA MET A 16 10.53 4.86 -34.55
C MET A 16 10.62 5.59 -33.21
N GLU A 17 11.33 6.72 -33.14
CA GLU A 17 11.41 7.52 -31.92
C GLU A 17 10.02 8.05 -31.50
N LYS A 18 9.21 8.48 -32.46
CA LYS A 18 7.83 8.93 -32.23
C LYS A 18 6.92 7.78 -31.77
N LEU A 19 7.12 6.60 -32.34
CA LEU A 19 6.38 5.39 -31.97
C LEU A 19 6.70 4.97 -30.53
N GLN A 20 7.99 4.97 -30.15
CA GLN A 20 8.42 4.67 -28.78
C GLN A 20 7.85 5.67 -27.77
N GLY A 21 7.93 6.97 -28.07
CA GLY A 21 7.31 7.99 -27.24
C GLY A 21 5.80 7.79 -27.11
N TYR A 22 5.11 7.35 -28.17
CA TYR A 22 3.67 7.07 -28.10
C TYR A 22 3.33 5.86 -27.24
N GLN A 23 4.09 4.78 -27.36
CA GLN A 23 3.91 3.60 -26.52
C GLN A 23 4.08 3.94 -25.04
N GLU A 24 5.10 4.73 -24.69
CA GLU A 24 5.31 5.18 -23.31
C GLU A 24 4.14 6.01 -22.79
N TRP A 25 3.61 6.91 -23.61
CA TRP A 25 2.44 7.72 -23.25
C TRP A 25 1.15 6.92 -23.12
N ILE A 26 0.95 5.89 -23.95
CA ILE A 26 -0.17 4.96 -23.81
C ILE A 26 -0.03 4.20 -22.48
N SER A 27 1.13 3.64 -22.16
CA SER A 27 1.34 2.94 -20.88
C SER A 27 1.05 3.84 -19.69
N LYS A 28 1.63 5.04 -19.65
CA LYS A 28 1.36 6.04 -18.59
C LYS A 28 -0.10 6.45 -18.54
N GLY A 29 -0.76 6.55 -19.69
CA GLY A 29 -2.18 6.84 -19.81
C GLY A 29 -3.04 5.73 -19.21
N MET A 30 -2.77 4.45 -19.54
CA MET A 30 -3.49 3.31 -18.98
C MET A 30 -3.27 3.17 -17.48
N GLU A 31 -2.03 3.33 -17.00
CA GLU A 31 -1.70 3.30 -15.56
C GLU A 31 -2.49 4.35 -14.75
N ARG A 32 -2.78 5.50 -15.36
CA ARG A 32 -3.51 6.60 -14.71
C ARG A 32 -5.02 6.52 -14.91
N ALA A 33 -5.48 6.02 -16.06
CA ALA A 33 -6.88 6.04 -16.47
C ALA A 33 -7.67 4.83 -15.98
N ILE A 34 -7.03 3.67 -15.81
CA ILE A 34 -7.67 2.50 -15.20
C ILE A 34 -7.69 2.74 -13.69
N PRO A 35 -8.85 2.99 -13.06
CA PRO A 35 -8.92 3.04 -11.62
C PRO A 35 -8.44 1.68 -11.12
N LYS A 36 -7.32 1.64 -10.38
CA LYS A 36 -6.92 0.42 -9.67
C LYS A 36 -8.13 0.03 -8.83
N THR A 37 -8.84 -1.03 -9.21
CA THR A 37 -9.98 -1.54 -8.44
C THR A 37 -9.49 -1.76 -7.02
N ILE A 38 -10.00 -0.96 -6.08
CA ILE A 38 -9.46 -0.96 -4.72
C ILE A 38 -9.79 -2.30 -4.09
N ASN A 39 -8.78 -3.14 -3.90
CA ASN A 39 -8.92 -4.46 -3.31
C ASN A 39 -8.92 -4.35 -1.79
N TRP A 40 -9.98 -3.73 -1.26
CA TRP A 40 -10.21 -3.63 0.18
C TRP A 40 -10.27 -5.00 0.85
N SER A 41 -10.81 -6.01 0.16
CA SER A 41 -10.86 -7.39 0.65
C SER A 41 -9.48 -7.94 0.98
N ALA A 42 -8.48 -7.75 0.12
CA ALA A 42 -7.11 -8.20 0.38
C ALA A 42 -6.53 -7.49 1.61
N LEU A 43 -6.73 -6.16 1.70
CA LEU A 43 -6.27 -5.35 2.83
C LEU A 43 -6.89 -5.82 4.16
N TYR A 44 -8.19 -6.12 4.17
CA TYR A 44 -8.92 -6.56 5.37
C TYR A 44 -8.64 -8.02 5.77
N ALA A 45 -8.23 -8.85 4.81
CA ALA A 45 -7.89 -10.25 5.04
C ALA A 45 -6.54 -10.46 5.74
N VAL A 46 -5.63 -9.48 5.67
CA VAL A 46 -4.34 -9.55 6.36
C VAL A 46 -4.57 -9.60 7.88
N LYS A 47 -3.97 -10.58 8.55
CA LYS A 47 -3.99 -10.73 10.02
C LYS A 47 -2.57 -11.03 10.49
N GLN A 48 -2.18 -10.47 11.64
CA GLN A 48 -0.88 -10.77 12.22
C GLN A 48 -0.84 -12.24 12.64
N GLY A 49 0.20 -12.95 12.22
CA GLY A 49 0.48 -14.31 12.68
C GLY A 49 0.91 -14.35 14.15
N PRO A 50 0.76 -15.48 14.86
CA PRO A 50 1.14 -15.60 16.27
C PRO A 50 2.66 -15.41 16.50
N SER A 51 3.48 -15.87 15.56
CA SER A 51 4.94 -15.77 15.56
C SER A 51 5.47 -14.64 14.68
N GLU A 52 4.59 -13.88 14.03
CA GLU A 52 4.98 -12.78 13.16
C GLU A 52 5.23 -11.52 13.99
N SER A 53 6.42 -10.94 13.83
CA SER A 53 6.77 -9.73 14.56
C SER A 53 5.90 -8.54 14.14
N PRO A 54 5.72 -7.54 15.01
CA PRO A 54 4.96 -6.32 14.69
C PRO A 54 5.48 -5.59 13.43
N SER A 55 6.81 -5.56 13.22
CA SER A 55 7.41 -4.92 12.05
C SER A 55 7.12 -5.68 10.75
N GLU A 56 7.31 -7.01 10.73
CA GLU A 56 6.99 -7.84 9.56
C GLU A 56 5.52 -7.70 9.16
N PHE A 57 4.64 -7.69 10.16
CA PHE A 57 3.22 -7.50 9.95
C PHE A 57 2.90 -6.13 9.34
N LEU A 58 3.52 -5.04 9.85
CA LEU A 58 3.33 -3.70 9.30
C LEU A 58 3.84 -3.58 7.87
N ASP A 59 4.98 -4.19 7.56
CA ASP A 59 5.54 -4.18 6.22
C ASP A 59 4.66 -4.95 5.24
N ARG A 60 4.08 -6.08 5.65
CA ARG A 60 3.08 -6.79 4.84
C ARG A 60 1.82 -5.96 4.60
N LEU A 61 1.34 -5.19 5.58
CA LEU A 61 0.22 -4.27 5.37
C LEU A 61 0.56 -3.17 4.36
N ARG A 62 1.77 -2.60 4.42
CA ARG A 62 2.25 -1.61 3.45
C ARG A 62 2.32 -2.20 2.06
N ASP A 63 2.83 -3.42 1.91
CA ASP A 63 2.92 -4.08 0.61
C ASP A 63 1.54 -4.38 0.04
N VAL A 64 0.61 -4.93 0.82
CA VAL A 64 -0.76 -5.16 0.33
C VAL A 64 -1.45 -3.83 -0.01
N MET A 65 -1.19 -2.76 0.71
CA MET A 65 -1.72 -1.43 0.38
C MET A 65 -1.18 -0.91 -0.96
N ARG A 66 0.15 -0.99 -1.19
CA ARG A 66 0.79 -0.54 -2.44
C ARG A 66 0.27 -1.28 -3.67
N HIS A 67 0.04 -2.58 -3.54
CA HIS A 67 -0.36 -3.43 -4.66
C HIS A 67 -1.88 -3.50 -4.84
N GLY A 68 -2.63 -3.49 -3.73
CA GLY A 68 -4.08 -3.66 -3.72
C GLY A 68 -4.88 -2.35 -3.79
N THR A 69 -4.24 -1.20 -3.59
CA THR A 69 -4.93 0.10 -3.55
C THR A 69 -4.10 1.19 -4.25
N PRO A 70 -4.70 2.30 -4.68
CA PRO A 70 -3.97 3.48 -5.12
C PRO A 70 -3.42 4.33 -3.95
N LEU A 71 -3.64 3.94 -2.69
CA LEU A 71 -3.16 4.69 -1.54
C LEU A 71 -1.64 4.53 -1.37
N ASP A 72 -0.94 5.65 -1.24
CA ASP A 72 0.44 5.66 -0.80
C ASP A 72 0.50 5.40 0.72
N PRO A 73 1.16 4.33 1.20
CA PRO A 73 1.29 4.06 2.63
C PRO A 73 2.03 5.16 3.43
N GLY A 74 2.79 6.02 2.75
CA GLY A 74 3.47 7.17 3.36
C GLY A 74 2.63 8.44 3.42
N SER A 75 1.51 8.50 2.69
CA SER A 75 0.58 9.63 2.75
C SER A 75 -0.18 9.67 4.08
N GLU A 76 -0.69 10.84 4.47
CA GLU A 76 -1.49 10.98 5.70
C GLU A 76 -2.66 9.99 5.74
N VAL A 77 -3.40 9.87 4.64
CA VAL A 77 -4.53 8.93 4.51
C VAL A 77 -4.05 7.48 4.59
N GLY A 78 -2.92 7.15 3.95
CA GLY A 78 -2.31 5.83 4.03
C GLY A 78 -1.92 5.45 5.46
N ILE A 79 -1.26 6.37 6.17
CA ILE A 79 -0.87 6.19 7.58
C ILE A 79 -2.10 6.00 8.47
N GLN A 80 -3.15 6.82 8.31
CA GLN A 80 -4.41 6.66 9.07
C GLN A 80 -5.06 5.29 8.82
N GLN A 81 -5.02 4.80 7.58
CA GLN A 81 -5.52 3.48 7.25
C GLN A 81 -4.66 2.36 7.85
N LEU A 82 -3.32 2.50 7.79
CA LEU A 82 -2.39 1.55 8.43
C LEU A 82 -2.62 1.46 9.93
N VAL A 83 -2.81 2.60 10.61
CA VAL A 83 -3.16 2.66 12.04
C VAL A 83 -4.43 1.82 12.33
N CYS A 84 -5.49 2.04 11.55
CA CYS A 84 -6.75 1.31 11.71
C CYS A 84 -6.59 -0.20 11.47
N LEU A 85 -5.87 -0.57 10.42
CA LEU A 85 -5.59 -1.96 10.07
C LEU A 85 -4.77 -2.64 11.15
N PHE A 86 -3.63 -2.05 11.52
CA PHE A 86 -2.72 -2.56 12.52
C PHE A 86 -3.45 -2.84 13.84
N LEU A 87 -4.20 -1.86 14.37
CA LEU A 87 -4.97 -2.02 15.60
C LEU A 87 -6.00 -3.16 15.51
N ARG A 88 -6.71 -3.31 14.39
CA ARG A 88 -7.79 -4.32 14.24
C ARG A 88 -7.26 -5.73 13.93
N GLN A 89 -6.16 -5.81 13.20
CA GLN A 89 -5.65 -7.03 12.58
C GLN A 89 -4.43 -7.61 13.29
N SER A 90 -3.85 -6.89 14.27
CA SER A 90 -2.93 -7.48 15.22
C SER A 90 -3.54 -8.67 15.98
N THR A 91 -2.65 -9.53 16.45
CA THR A 91 -2.94 -10.65 17.36
C THR A 91 -3.68 -10.18 18.62
N GLY A 92 -4.47 -11.07 19.23
CA GLY A 92 -5.50 -10.69 20.20
C GLY A 92 -5.00 -9.97 21.47
N ASP A 93 -3.86 -10.37 22.00
CA ASP A 93 -3.16 -9.77 23.14
C ASP A 93 -2.52 -8.41 22.78
N ILE A 94 -1.83 -8.29 21.64
CA ILE A 94 -1.33 -6.99 21.14
C ILE A 94 -2.51 -6.04 20.93
N ARG A 95 -3.54 -6.46 20.18
CA ARG A 95 -4.75 -5.66 19.94
C ARG A 95 -5.37 -5.16 21.24
N ARG A 96 -5.48 -6.02 22.25
CA ARG A 96 -6.06 -5.64 23.56
C ARG A 96 -5.21 -4.60 24.28
N LYS A 97 -3.88 -4.63 24.12
CA LYS A 97 -2.97 -3.60 24.65
C LYS A 97 -3.13 -2.29 23.88
N LEU A 98 -3.10 -2.33 22.55
CA LEU A 98 -3.20 -1.16 21.69
C LEU A 98 -4.53 -0.41 21.88
N GLN A 99 -5.63 -1.14 22.08
CA GLN A 99 -6.96 -0.55 22.35
C GLN A 99 -7.07 0.20 23.67
N LYS A 100 -6.12 0.02 24.60
CA LYS A 100 -6.11 0.72 25.90
C LYS A 100 -5.28 2.01 25.88
N LEU A 101 -4.58 2.29 24.78
CA LEU A 101 -3.79 3.50 24.64
C LEU A 101 -4.70 4.73 24.59
N ARG A 102 -4.15 5.90 24.93
CA ARG A 102 -4.90 7.15 24.83
C ARG A 102 -5.28 7.40 23.37
N PRO A 103 -6.41 8.07 23.07
CA PRO A 103 -6.83 8.32 21.69
C PRO A 103 -5.78 9.03 20.82
N THR A 104 -4.92 9.86 21.43
CA THR A 104 -3.80 10.54 20.75
C THR A 104 -2.67 9.59 20.38
N GLU A 105 -2.35 8.65 21.27
CA GLU A 105 -1.31 7.62 21.08
C GLU A 105 -1.78 6.55 20.10
N GLY A 106 -3.05 6.14 20.19
CA GLY A 106 -3.66 5.16 19.29
C GLY A 106 -3.84 5.62 17.84
N ARG A 107 -3.50 6.88 17.53
CA ARG A 107 -3.44 7.44 16.18
C ARG A 107 -2.02 7.55 15.62
N ASN A 108 -1.00 7.27 16.43
CA ASN A 108 0.39 7.34 16.02
C ASN A 108 0.92 5.93 15.73
N LEU A 109 1.28 5.68 14.47
CA LEU A 109 1.73 4.37 14.01
C LEU A 109 3.04 3.92 14.69
N GLU A 110 3.95 4.83 14.99
CA GLU A 110 5.21 4.52 15.66
C GLU A 110 4.97 4.08 17.11
N VAL A 111 4.09 4.79 17.82
CA VAL A 111 3.70 4.43 19.20
C VAL A 111 3.00 3.07 19.23
N LEU A 112 2.12 2.80 18.26
CA LEU A 112 1.48 1.49 18.12
C LEU A 112 2.51 0.38 17.87
N LEU A 113 3.50 0.64 17.02
CA LEU A 113 4.55 -0.33 16.70
C LEU A 113 5.42 -0.65 17.93
N ASP A 114 5.84 0.37 18.68
CA ASP A 114 6.64 0.20 19.90
C ASP A 114 5.88 -0.61 20.97
N GLU A 115 4.63 -0.26 21.25
CA GLU A 115 3.81 -0.99 22.22
C GLU A 115 3.50 -2.43 21.77
N ALA A 116 3.33 -2.65 20.46
CA ALA A 116 3.18 -3.99 19.91
C ALA A 116 4.45 -4.82 20.10
N TRP A 117 5.63 -4.22 19.92
CA TRP A 117 6.92 -4.86 20.19
C TRP A 117 7.06 -5.25 21.65
N ARG A 118 6.72 -4.34 22.58
CA ARG A 118 6.75 -4.64 24.02
C ARG A 118 5.88 -5.85 24.37
N VAL A 119 4.69 -5.99 23.77
CA VAL A 119 3.84 -7.15 24.02
C VAL A 119 4.42 -8.41 23.36
N PHE A 120 4.87 -8.32 22.11
CA PHE A 120 5.44 -9.44 21.37
C PHE A 120 6.67 -10.03 22.07
N SER A 121 7.63 -9.20 22.48
CA SER A 121 8.84 -9.63 23.18
C SER A 121 8.58 -10.20 24.58
N ASN A 122 7.43 -9.91 25.18
CA ASN A 122 7.03 -10.53 26.46
C ASN A 122 6.34 -11.90 26.26
N ARG A 123 6.17 -12.37 25.02
CA ARG A 123 5.65 -13.72 24.73
C ARG A 123 6.74 -14.79 24.73
N GLU A 124 7.97 -14.38 24.46
CA GLU A 124 9.19 -15.20 24.47
C GLU A 124 9.76 -15.28 25.88
#